data_AF-A0A848KUH1-F1
#
_entry.id   AF-A0A848KUH1-F1
#
_cell.length_a   1.000
_cell.length_b   1.000
_cell.length_c   1.000
_cell.angle_alpha   90.00
_cell.angle_beta   90.00
_cell.angle_gamma   90.00
#
_symmetry.space_group_name_H-M   'P 1'
#
loop_
_entity.id
_entity.type
_entity.pdbx_description
1 polymer ?
#
loop_
_entity_poly.entity_id
_entity_poly.type
_entity_poly.pdbx_seq_one_letter_code
_entity_poly.pdbx_strand_id
1 'polypeptide(L)'
;MAALTVAEAEERIELDWSQAVRHQNFYKAVFRPAVLRANRQPTLVGLPPALKFHSLRHTYASLCVAAGIPPLEIARFMGHAKVTTTLTVYAHLFEDDHADAMNALAAMGTPTTGGNVIRLKS
;
A
#
# COMPACT_ATOMS: atom_id res chain seq x y z
N MET A 1 23.60 -8.50 -25.23
CA MET A 1 22.35 -8.88 -24.53
C MET A 1 21.19 -8.43 -25.40
N ALA A 2 20.58 -9.35 -26.15
CA ALA A 2 19.55 -9.02 -27.13
C ALA A 2 18.29 -8.47 -26.44
N ALA A 3 17.79 -7.34 -26.94
CA ALA A 3 16.50 -6.79 -26.55
C ALA A 3 15.40 -7.68 -27.17
N LEU A 4 14.88 -8.61 -26.39
CA LEU A 4 13.73 -9.42 -26.77
C LEU A 4 12.53 -8.51 -27.09
N THR A 5 11.90 -8.77 -28.22
CA THR A 5 10.72 -8.03 -28.68
C THR A 5 9.48 -8.46 -27.88
N VAL A 6 8.44 -7.63 -27.85
CA VAL A 6 7.21 -7.88 -27.08
C VAL A 6 6.49 -9.16 -27.54
N ALA A 7 6.53 -9.45 -28.85
CA ALA A 7 5.90 -10.64 -29.44
C ALA A 7 6.59 -11.94 -28.99
N GLU A 8 7.92 -11.97 -28.98
CA GLU A 8 8.71 -13.13 -28.52
C GLU A 8 8.57 -13.39 -27.01
N ALA A 9 8.18 -12.35 -26.24
CA ALA A 9 7.90 -12.48 -24.82
C ALA A 9 6.51 -13.09 -24.58
N GLU A 10 5.49 -12.67 -25.35
CA GLU A 10 4.11 -13.17 -25.19
C GLU A 10 3.96 -14.65 -25.56
N GLU A 11 4.65 -15.11 -26.61
CA GLU A 11 4.58 -16.51 -27.08
C GLU A 11 5.22 -17.51 -26.08
N ARG A 12 6.07 -17.04 -25.18
CA ARG A 12 6.85 -17.90 -24.25
C ARG A 12 6.26 -18.05 -22.85
N ILE A 13 5.14 -17.41 -22.53
CA ILE A 13 4.67 -17.28 -21.16
C ILE A 13 3.38 -18.08 -20.95
N GLU A 14 3.50 -19.40 -20.89
CA GLU A 14 2.62 -20.17 -20.02
C GLU A 14 3.15 -20.04 -18.59
N LEU A 15 2.45 -19.26 -17.76
CA LEU A 15 2.75 -19.21 -16.33
C LEU A 15 2.24 -20.50 -15.69
N ASP A 16 3.14 -21.42 -15.42
CA ASP A 16 2.86 -22.57 -14.57
C ASP A 16 2.70 -22.10 -13.12
N TRP A 17 1.44 -21.95 -12.71
CA TRP A 17 1.06 -21.54 -11.36
C TRP A 17 1.29 -22.63 -10.30
N SER A 18 1.64 -23.86 -10.71
CA SER A 18 2.00 -24.94 -9.78
C SER A 18 3.44 -24.83 -9.28
N GLN A 19 4.27 -24.01 -9.92
CA GLN A 19 5.68 -23.81 -9.57
C GLN A 19 5.94 -22.40 -9.04
N ALA A 20 7.02 -22.28 -8.27
CA ALA A 20 7.47 -20.98 -7.76
C ALA A 20 7.89 -20.07 -8.93
N VAL A 21 7.20 -18.94 -9.07
CA VAL A 21 7.50 -17.94 -10.09
C VAL A 21 8.88 -17.33 -9.84
N ARG A 22 9.81 -17.53 -10.78
CA ARG A 22 11.13 -16.91 -10.72
C ARG A 22 11.05 -15.42 -11.04
N HIS A 23 11.25 -14.59 -10.02
CA HIS A 23 11.11 -13.12 -10.10
C HIS A 23 11.84 -12.49 -11.29
N GLN A 24 13.11 -12.87 -11.55
CA GLN A 24 13.89 -12.28 -12.64
C GLN A 24 13.30 -12.59 -14.03
N ASN A 25 12.82 -13.82 -14.23
CA ASN A 25 12.22 -14.25 -15.49
C ASN A 25 10.87 -13.56 -15.68
N PHE A 26 10.03 -13.58 -14.65
CA PHE A 26 8.75 -12.87 -14.64
C PHE A 26 8.92 -11.37 -14.93
N TYR A 27 9.89 -10.72 -14.29
CA TYR A 27 10.12 -9.29 -14.49
C TYR A 27 10.50 -8.96 -15.94
N LYS A 28 11.42 -9.72 -16.52
CA LYS A 28 11.90 -9.48 -17.89
C LYS A 28 10.88 -9.87 -18.96
N ALA A 29 10.18 -10.98 -18.76
CA ALA A 29 9.29 -11.57 -19.75
C ALA A 29 7.87 -11.00 -19.68
N VAL A 30 7.34 -10.75 -18.46
CA VAL A 30 5.96 -10.29 -18.27
C VAL A 30 5.92 -8.79 -17.96
N PHE A 31 6.58 -8.41 -16.86
CA PHE A 31 6.33 -7.10 -16.25
C PHE A 31 6.88 -5.94 -17.09
N ARG A 32 8.13 -6.02 -17.53
CA ARG A 32 8.75 -4.95 -18.33
C ARG A 32 8.02 -4.74 -19.67
N PRO A 33 7.66 -5.79 -20.45
CA PRO A 33 6.83 -5.62 -21.64
C PRO A 33 5.45 -5.02 -21.32
N ALA A 34 4.82 -5.41 -20.22
CA ALA A 34 3.54 -4.83 -19.81
C ALA A 34 3.63 -3.31 -19.54
N VAL A 35 4.69 -2.85 -18.88
CA VAL A 35 4.95 -1.41 -18.67
C VAL A 35 5.15 -0.69 -20.01
N LEU A 36 5.90 -1.29 -20.94
CA LEU A 36 6.09 -0.71 -22.27
C LEU A 36 4.79 -0.64 -23.07
N ARG A 37 3.90 -1.63 -22.95
CA ARG A 37 2.56 -1.60 -23.56
C ARG A 37 1.68 -0.52 -22.94
N ALA A 38 1.67 -0.40 -21.61
CA ALA A 38 0.93 0.66 -20.92
C ALA A 38 1.37 2.05 -21.37
N ASN A 39 2.68 2.26 -21.54
CA ASN A 39 3.23 3.53 -22.04
C ASN A 39 2.91 3.85 -23.50
N ARG A 40 2.42 2.89 -24.29
CA ARG A 40 1.92 3.13 -25.65
C ARG A 40 0.48 3.63 -25.65
N GLN A 41 -0.23 3.55 -24.53
CA GLN A 41 -1.60 4.04 -24.44
C GLN A 41 -1.58 5.57 -24.29
N PRO A 42 -2.34 6.31 -25.12
CA PRO A 42 -2.33 7.78 -25.12
C PRO A 42 -2.98 8.39 -23.87
N THR A 43 -3.67 7.57 -23.07
CA THR A 43 -4.40 7.98 -21.86
C THR A 43 -3.53 8.01 -20.61
N LEU A 44 -2.35 7.41 -20.64
CA LEU A 44 -1.47 7.29 -19.48
C LEU A 44 -0.30 8.26 -19.58
N VAL A 45 -0.03 8.98 -18.48
CA VAL A 45 1.26 9.66 -18.30
C VAL A 45 2.32 8.57 -18.23
N GLY A 46 3.31 8.63 -19.13
CA GLY A 46 4.31 7.58 -19.31
C GLY A 46 4.93 7.10 -17.99
N LEU A 47 4.80 5.81 -17.71
CA LEU A 47 5.39 5.17 -16.55
C LEU A 47 6.92 5.08 -16.69
N PRO A 48 7.67 5.19 -15.59
CA PRO A 48 9.12 5.15 -15.65
C PRO A 48 9.62 3.79 -16.20
N PRO A 49 10.62 3.80 -17.10
CA PRO A 49 11.14 2.57 -17.71
C PRO A 49 11.85 1.63 -16.72
N ALA A 50 12.23 2.14 -15.55
CA ALA A 50 12.82 1.38 -14.44
C ALA A 50 11.82 1.03 -13.33
N LEU A 51 10.50 1.09 -13.62
CA LEU A 51 9.46 0.69 -12.67
C LEU A 51 9.74 -0.73 -12.16
N LYS A 52 9.86 -0.88 -10.84
CA LYS A 52 10.09 -2.19 -10.21
C LYS A 52 8.75 -2.82 -9.87
N PHE A 53 8.70 -4.15 -9.85
CA PHE A 53 7.49 -4.86 -9.41
C PHE A 53 7.07 -4.46 -7.98
N HIS A 54 8.03 -4.14 -7.12
CA HIS A 54 7.78 -3.66 -5.76
C HIS A 54 7.05 -2.32 -5.71
N SER A 55 7.09 -1.51 -6.77
CA SER A 55 6.35 -0.25 -6.86
C SER A 55 4.82 -0.45 -6.84
N LEU A 56 4.32 -1.60 -7.33
CA LEU A 56 2.90 -1.95 -7.19
C LEU A 56 2.52 -2.11 -5.72
N ARG A 57 3.41 -2.71 -4.93
CA ARG A 57 3.21 -2.90 -3.50
C ARG A 57 3.21 -1.56 -2.74
N HIS A 58 4.02 -0.60 -3.17
CA HIS A 58 3.95 0.77 -2.68
C HIS A 58 2.62 1.45 -3.03
N THR A 59 2.17 1.30 -4.27
CA THR A 59 0.90 1.87 -4.73
C THR A 59 -0.28 1.33 -3.92
N TYR A 60 -0.32 0.02 -3.68
CA TYR A 60 -1.35 -0.60 -2.83
C TYR A 60 -1.39 -0.01 -1.42
N ALA A 61 -0.22 0.14 -0.78
CA ALA A 61 -0.15 0.71 0.55
C ALA A 61 -0.64 2.17 0.56
N SER A 62 -0.19 2.99 -0.39
CA SER A 62 -0.65 4.39 -0.51
C SER A 62 -2.17 4.49 -0.70
N LEU A 63 -2.78 3.59 -1.48
CA LEU A 63 -4.23 3.54 -1.65
C LEU A 63 -4.94 3.13 -0.35
N CYS A 64 -4.41 2.16 0.39
CA CYS A 64 -4.99 1.77 1.68
C CYS A 64 -4.91 2.91 2.71
N VAL A 65 -3.80 3.66 2.74
CA VAL A 65 -3.66 4.84 3.61
C VAL A 65 -4.65 5.92 3.21
N ALA A 66 -4.78 6.23 1.92
CA ALA A 66 -5.77 7.19 1.42
C ALA A 66 -7.22 6.78 1.71
N ALA A 67 -7.49 5.48 1.83
CA ALA A 67 -8.79 4.94 2.25
C ALA A 67 -9.00 4.94 3.78
N GLY A 68 -8.04 5.45 4.56
CA GLY A 68 -8.12 5.52 6.03
C GLY A 68 -7.87 4.18 6.74
N ILE A 69 -7.30 3.18 6.07
CA ILE A 69 -7.04 1.88 6.68
C ILE A 69 -5.86 1.99 7.66
N PRO A 70 -5.99 1.47 8.90
CA PRO A 70 -4.91 1.54 9.87
C PRO A 70 -3.63 0.82 9.40
N PRO A 71 -2.43 1.37 9.68
CA PRO A 71 -1.17 0.81 9.21
C PRO A 71 -0.90 -0.64 9.66
N LEU A 72 -1.43 -1.03 10.83
CA LEU A 72 -1.33 -2.39 11.34
C LEU A 72 -2.09 -3.39 10.45
N GLU A 73 -3.28 -3.02 9.98
CA GLU A 73 -4.08 -3.85 9.08
C GLU A 73 -3.43 -3.96 7.70
N ILE A 74 -2.91 -2.85 7.18
CA ILE A 74 -2.14 -2.82 5.94
C ILE A 74 -0.94 -3.78 6.02
N ALA A 75 -0.17 -3.72 7.10
CA ALA A 75 0.97 -4.61 7.31
C ALA A 75 0.56 -6.10 7.35
N ARG A 76 -0.60 -6.41 7.92
CA ARG A 76 -1.18 -7.77 7.92
C ARG A 76 -1.63 -8.22 6.52
N PHE A 77 -2.33 -7.38 5.76
CA PHE A 77 -2.73 -7.70 4.38
C PHE A 77 -1.52 -7.95 3.48
N MET A 78 -0.45 -7.20 3.72
CA MET A 78 0.79 -7.39 3.00
C MET A 78 1.60 -8.59 3.52
N GLY A 79 1.28 -9.19 4.66
CA GLY A 79 2.05 -10.30 5.21
C GLY A 79 3.49 -9.92 5.55
N HIS A 80 3.74 -8.66 5.94
CA HIS A 80 5.07 -8.26 6.41
C HIS A 80 5.32 -8.88 7.79
N ALA A 81 6.35 -9.70 7.93
CA ALA A 81 6.81 -10.20 9.23
C ALA A 81 7.23 -9.07 10.19
N LYS A 82 7.53 -7.87 9.66
CA LYS A 82 7.83 -6.65 10.42
C LYS A 82 6.94 -5.49 9.98
N VAL A 83 5.98 -5.14 10.84
CA VAL A 83 5.10 -3.96 10.74
C VAL A 83 5.91 -2.65 10.61
N THR A 84 7.12 -2.63 11.19
CA THR A 84 8.02 -1.47 11.12
C THR A 84 8.43 -1.09 9.70
N THR A 85 8.48 -2.05 8.77
CA THR A 85 8.82 -1.75 7.36
C THR A 85 7.72 -0.91 6.69
N THR A 86 6.45 -1.24 6.93
CA THR A 86 5.29 -0.48 6.46
C THR A 86 5.22 0.88 7.16
N LEU A 87 5.41 0.90 8.48
CA LEU A 87 5.32 2.13 9.25
C LEU A 87 6.45 3.11 8.89
N THR A 88 7.72 2.67 8.79
CA THR A 88 8.83 3.55 8.37
C THR A 88 8.64 4.07 6.95
N VAL A 89 8.11 3.25 6.03
CA VAL A 89 7.99 3.63 4.62
C VAL A 89 6.76 4.51 4.36
N TYR A 90 5.66 4.35 5.11
CA TYR A 90 4.41 5.08 4.84
C TYR A 90 3.97 6.00 5.98
N ALA A 91 4.73 6.15 7.08
CA ALA A 91 4.42 7.08 8.16
C ALA A 91 4.08 8.49 7.64
N HIS A 92 4.82 8.96 6.63
CA HIS A 92 4.62 10.27 6.01
C HIS A 92 3.33 10.42 5.18
N LEU A 93 2.62 9.32 4.89
CA LEU A 93 1.33 9.34 4.20
C LEU A 93 0.15 9.44 5.17
N PHE A 94 0.37 9.14 6.45
CA PHE A 94 -0.64 9.38 7.47
C PHE A 94 -0.53 10.86 7.84
N GLU A 95 -1.56 11.63 7.50
CA GLU A 95 -1.68 13.01 7.97
C GLU A 95 -1.71 12.99 9.51
N ASP A 96 -0.95 13.90 10.13
CA ASP A 96 -0.91 14.13 11.58
C ASP A 96 -2.23 14.74 12.11
N ASP A 97 -3.36 14.52 11.43
CA ASP A 97 -4.66 14.98 11.90
C ASP A 97 -5.17 14.05 13.00
N HIS A 98 -4.65 14.29 14.20
CA HIS A 98 -5.09 13.65 15.43
C HIS A 98 -6.35 14.29 16.00
N ALA A 99 -7.00 15.24 15.31
CA ALA A 99 -8.16 15.95 15.83
C ALA A 99 -9.29 14.98 16.20
N ASP A 100 -9.57 14.00 15.35
CA ASP A 100 -10.63 13.00 15.61
C ASP A 100 -10.29 12.07 16.78
N ALA A 101 -9.02 11.65 16.89
CA ALA A 101 -8.55 10.85 18.01
C ALA A 101 -8.59 11.63 19.33
N MET A 102 -8.24 12.92 19.30
CA MET A 102 -8.32 13.82 20.46
C MET A 102 -9.75 14.20 20.81
N ASN A 103 -10.64 14.34 19.83
CA ASN A 103 -12.07 14.51 20.06
C ASN A 103 -12.69 13.27 20.72
N ALA A 104 -12.33 12.06 20.27
CA ALA A 104 -12.76 10.81 20.88
C ALA A 104 -12.25 10.67 22.33
N LEU A 105 -10.99 11.05 22.59
CA LEU A 105 -10.43 11.07 23.94
C LEU A 105 -11.12 12.12 24.83
N ALA A 106 -11.39 13.31 24.30
CA ALA A 106 -12.10 14.37 25.01
C ALA A 106 -13.52 13.95 25.40
N ALA A 107 -14.22 13.21 24.53
CA ALA A 107 -15.54 12.65 24.80
C ALA A 107 -15.53 11.62 25.95
N MET A 108 -14.41 10.90 26.16
CA MET A 108 -14.26 10.03 27.33
C MET A 108 -14.03 10.80 28.64
N GLY A 109 -13.51 12.03 28.55
CA GLY A 109 -13.20 12.88 29.70
C GLY A 109 -14.35 13.77 30.16
N THR A 110 -15.40 13.96 29.35
CA THR A 110 -16.60 14.71 29.76
C THR A 110 -17.36 13.93 30.81
N PRO A 111 -17.36 14.36 32.09
CA PRO A 111 -18.15 13.70 33.11
C PRO A 111 -19.61 13.92 32.75
N THR A 112 -20.35 12.85 32.47
CA THR A 112 -21.81 12.92 32.46
C THR A 112 -22.19 13.45 33.82
N THR A 113 -22.73 14.67 33.89
CA THR A 113 -23.20 15.28 35.14
C THR A 113 -24.50 14.58 35.55
N GLY A 114 -24.43 13.26 35.75
CA GLY A 114 -25.49 12.45 36.30
C GLY A 114 -25.36 12.51 37.81
N GLY A 115 -26.06 13.46 38.44
CA GLY A 115 -26.62 13.46 39.80
C GLY A 115 -25.80 13.01 41.04
N ASN A 116 -24.60 12.46 40.89
CA ASN A 116 -23.92 11.66 41.92
C ASN A 116 -22.70 12.38 42.50
N VAL A 117 -22.66 13.70 42.40
CA VAL A 117 -21.63 14.52 43.05
C VAL A 117 -22.18 14.96 44.41
N ILE A 118 -21.85 14.22 45.47
CA ILE A 118 -22.13 14.63 46.84
C ILE A 118 -21.14 15.76 47.20
N ARG A 119 -21.64 16.98 47.37
CA ARG A 119 -20.81 18.07 47.90
C ARG A 119 -20.47 17.79 49.36
N LEU A 120 -19.17 17.74 49.66
CA LEU A 120 -18.68 17.73 51.03
C LEU A 120 -19.08 19.06 51.69
N LYS A 121 -19.82 18.98 52.80
CA LYS A 121 -20.16 20.17 53.60
C LYS A 121 -18.90 20.66 54.31
N SER A 122 -18.67 21.97 54.23
CA SER A 122 -17.74 22.73 55.09
C SER A 122 -18.23 22.77 56.52
#